data_AF-A0A2V6C5G1-F1
#
_entry.id   AF-A0A2V6C5G1-F1
#
_cell.length_a   1.000
_cell.length_b   1.000
_cell.length_c   1.000
_cell.angle_alpha   90.00
_cell.angle_beta   90.00
_cell.angle_gamma   90.00
#
_symmetry.space_group_name_H-M   'P 1'
#
loop_
_entity.id
_entity.type
_entity.pdbx_description
1 polymer ?
#
loop_
_entity_poly.entity_id
_entity_poly.type
_entity_poly.pdbx_seq_one_letter_code
_entity_poly.pdbx_strand_id
1 'polypeptide(L)'
;MPANESRTVRLRLARIDPGSAGASCAPVGASPTGFRDKKARGEAPRTAREARALPGEELRSDAFADFDEIFSARKAEANEFYDTIAPINLGSEYKAIQRQALAGLLWTKQFYYYIVEEWLEGDPGQPAPPDSRWNGRNFDWQHLYNERVMSMPDSWEFPWYASWDLAFHCIPLALIDSHFAKGQLDTVVREWYQHPNGQIPAYEWNFSDVNPPVLAWAAWRVFQIERKQSGKGDRAFLETIFHKLLLTFTWWVNRKDSEGNNIFQGGFLGLDNIGVFNRNESFPDGSHLEQSDGTSWMGMFSLNLMRIAIELARENHVYENIATKFFEHFLGIAAAMNNLGGFGLWDEEDEFYYDVLRTPGGRYFPLKVRSIVGLMPLLAVETIQWQLIDQLPGFKSRLEWYLAHRPQQASLVSRWQEPGMHETRLVALTRGHRMKCLLRRMLDPDEFLSDYGIRSVSKYHRDHPYRLTVRGEEKIVNYEPAESQTGIFGGNSNWRGPVWFPINYLLIESLQQFHHYYGDDFKVECPTGSGRYLTLKEVADELSNRLIKLWLRNQKGERPFLRASAGAFNSQTDSKLYWFHEYFNGDNGGGLGASHQTGWTALVAKLIQQQGEFGTLRQPR
;
A
#
# COMPACT_ATOMS: atom_id res chain seq x y z
N MET A 1 -27.32 -14.16 12.22
CA MET A 1 -27.60 -14.33 13.66
C MET A 1 -28.13 -13.01 14.19
N PRO A 2 -29.11 -12.99 15.10
CA PRO A 2 -29.58 -11.75 15.73
C PRO A 2 -28.43 -11.02 16.43
N ALA A 3 -28.50 -9.70 16.51
CA ALA A 3 -27.39 -8.82 16.90
C ALA A 3 -26.81 -9.00 18.33
N ASN A 4 -27.32 -9.92 19.15
CA ASN A 4 -26.92 -10.12 20.55
C ASN A 4 -26.64 -11.58 20.94
N GLU A 5 -26.47 -12.50 19.99
CA GLU A 5 -26.02 -13.87 20.30
C GLU A 5 -24.51 -14.03 20.09
N SER A 6 -23.78 -14.34 21.17
CA SER A 6 -22.39 -14.79 21.12
C SER A 6 -22.36 -16.32 21.24
N ARG A 7 -21.70 -17.00 20.31
CA ARG A 7 -21.31 -18.41 20.46
C ARG A 7 -19.80 -18.52 20.53
N THR A 8 -19.31 -19.13 21.60
CA THR A 8 -17.90 -19.51 21.74
C THR A 8 -17.65 -20.80 20.97
N VAL A 9 -16.94 -20.71 19.85
CA VAL A 9 -16.45 -21.90 19.13
C VAL A 9 -15.05 -22.22 19.66
N ARG A 10 -14.93 -23.32 20.41
CA ARG A 10 -13.60 -23.83 20.84
C ARG A 10 -13.08 -24.77 19.76
N LEU A 11 -12.15 -24.28 18.95
CA LEU A 11 -11.41 -25.11 17.99
C LEU A 11 -10.29 -25.83 18.74
N ARG A 12 -10.30 -27.17 18.72
CA ARG A 12 -9.18 -27.99 19.19
C ARG A 12 -8.46 -28.54 17.98
N LEU A 13 -7.28 -28.03 17.68
CA LEU A 13 -6.43 -28.56 16.62
C LEU A 13 -5.93 -29.95 17.06
N ALA A 14 -6.31 -31.00 16.34
CA ALA A 14 -5.78 -32.33 16.57
C ALA A 14 -4.41 -32.46 15.90
N ARG A 15 -3.43 -33.04 16.61
CA ARG A 15 -2.15 -33.44 16.00
C ARG A 15 -2.45 -34.46 14.89
N ILE A 16 -1.98 -34.19 13.68
CA ILE A 16 -1.95 -35.21 12.62
C ILE A 16 -0.86 -36.21 13.01
N ASP A 17 -1.25 -37.46 13.23
CA ASP A 17 -0.33 -38.55 13.53
C ASP A 17 0.40 -38.96 12.24
N PRO A 18 1.75 -38.78 12.15
CA PRO A 18 2.51 -39.01 10.92
C PRO A 18 2.43 -40.46 10.39
N GLY A 19 2.00 -41.41 11.22
CA GLY A 19 1.93 -42.83 10.88
C GLY A 19 0.71 -43.26 10.06
N SER A 20 -0.26 -42.38 9.79
CA SER A 20 -1.51 -42.75 9.09
C SER A 20 -1.55 -42.38 7.59
N ALA A 21 -0.54 -41.69 7.08
CA ALA A 21 -0.36 -41.48 5.64
C ALA A 21 0.60 -42.54 5.09
N GLY A 22 0.04 -43.50 4.35
CA GLY A 22 0.82 -44.48 3.59
C GLY A 22 1.90 -43.80 2.73
N ALA A 23 3.10 -44.34 2.84
CA ALA A 23 4.34 -43.98 2.16
C ALA A 23 4.20 -43.43 0.73
N SER A 24 4.70 -42.22 0.48
CA SER A 24 6.00 -42.00 -0.18
C SER A 24 6.29 -40.49 -0.34
N CYS A 25 7.35 -40.01 0.31
CA CYS A 25 8.04 -38.78 -0.05
C CYS A 25 9.53 -39.08 0.02
N ALA A 26 10.15 -39.28 -1.14
CA ALA A 26 11.60 -39.30 -1.27
C ALA A 26 12.12 -37.85 -1.32
N PRO A 27 13.36 -37.58 -0.85
CA PRO A 27 13.90 -36.23 -0.79
C PRO A 27 14.25 -35.71 -2.19
N VAL A 28 13.89 -34.46 -2.47
CA VAL A 28 14.20 -33.76 -3.72
C VAL A 28 15.67 -33.36 -3.71
N GLY A 29 16.45 -34.01 -4.56
CA GLY A 29 17.81 -33.63 -4.93
C GLY A 29 18.11 -34.07 -6.36
N ALA A 30 18.63 -33.12 -7.16
CA ALA A 30 19.22 -33.24 -8.50
C ALA A 30 18.31 -33.06 -9.75
N SER A 31 18.89 -32.34 -10.70
CA SER A 31 18.45 -31.75 -11.99
C SER A 31 17.55 -32.58 -12.94
N PRO A 32 16.86 -31.91 -13.89
CA PRO A 32 15.89 -32.55 -14.77
C PRO A 32 16.55 -33.17 -16.00
N THR A 33 16.41 -34.48 -16.17
CA THR A 33 16.42 -35.12 -17.50
C THR A 33 15.15 -35.94 -17.63
N GLY A 34 14.44 -35.75 -18.75
CA GLY A 34 13.04 -36.10 -18.89
C GLY A 34 12.73 -37.60 -18.92
N PHE A 35 11.45 -37.94 -18.78
CA PHE A 35 10.76 -38.85 -19.69
C PHE A 35 9.24 -38.73 -19.49
N ARG A 36 8.53 -38.92 -20.60
CA ARG A 36 7.08 -39.02 -20.74
C ARG A 36 6.53 -40.16 -19.90
N ASP A 37 5.36 -39.99 -19.28
CA ASP A 37 4.26 -40.92 -19.52
C ASP A 37 2.87 -40.35 -19.20
N LYS A 38 1.95 -40.61 -20.12
CA LYS A 38 0.53 -40.26 -20.06
C LYS A 38 -0.18 -41.22 -19.11
N LYS A 39 -0.97 -40.72 -18.16
CA LYS A 39 -2.17 -41.44 -17.67
C LYS A 39 -3.30 -40.49 -17.27
N ALA A 40 -4.50 -40.96 -17.63
CA ALA A 40 -5.83 -40.36 -17.64
C ALA A 40 -6.17 -39.38 -16.50
N ARG A 41 -6.85 -38.29 -16.91
CA ARG A 41 -7.58 -37.35 -16.04
C ARG A 41 -8.74 -38.09 -15.36
N GLY A 42 -8.73 -38.14 -14.03
CA GLY A 42 -9.89 -38.49 -13.23
C GLY A 42 -10.78 -37.27 -13.04
N GLU A 43 -12.07 -37.42 -13.31
CA GLU A 43 -13.12 -36.45 -12.96
C GLU A 43 -13.20 -36.26 -11.44
N ALA A 44 -13.44 -35.04 -10.98
CA ALA A 44 -13.69 -34.75 -9.57
C ALA A 44 -15.04 -35.35 -9.14
N PRO A 45 -15.11 -36.07 -8.01
CA PRO A 45 -16.36 -36.71 -7.57
C PRO A 45 -17.38 -35.65 -7.11
N ARG A 46 -18.62 -35.79 -7.59
CA ARG A 46 -19.79 -34.92 -7.29
C ARG A 46 -20.58 -35.36 -6.05
N THR A 47 -19.99 -36.11 -5.12
CA THR A 47 -20.70 -36.63 -3.94
C THR A 47 -20.20 -35.98 -2.66
N ALA A 48 -21.14 -35.61 -1.79
CA ALA A 48 -20.96 -34.89 -0.53
C ALA A 48 -19.78 -35.45 0.30
N ARG A 49 -18.96 -34.54 0.84
CA ARG A 49 -17.87 -34.87 1.77
C ARG A 49 -18.47 -35.51 3.03
N GLU A 50 -18.17 -36.78 3.26
CA GLU A 50 -18.51 -37.47 4.51
C GLU A 50 -17.86 -36.75 5.70
N ALA A 51 -18.69 -36.44 6.72
CA ALA A 51 -18.21 -35.94 7.99
C ALA A 51 -17.41 -37.02 8.72
N ARG A 52 -16.23 -36.69 9.23
CA ARG A 52 -15.51 -37.54 10.18
C ARG A 52 -15.84 -37.08 11.59
N ALA A 53 -16.48 -37.93 12.38
CA ALA A 53 -16.64 -37.69 13.81
C ALA A 53 -15.30 -37.84 14.55
N LEU A 54 -15.17 -37.12 15.66
CA LEU A 54 -14.09 -37.33 16.63
C LEU A 54 -14.25 -38.73 17.28
N PRO A 55 -13.16 -39.32 17.81
CA PRO A 55 -13.24 -40.60 18.53
C PRO A 55 -14.22 -40.49 19.70
N GLY A 56 -15.36 -41.18 19.61
CA GLY A 56 -16.39 -41.23 20.66
C GLY A 56 -17.69 -40.46 20.38
N GLU A 57 -17.84 -39.78 19.23
CA GLU A 57 -19.11 -39.18 18.82
C GLU A 57 -19.78 -40.01 17.70
N GLU A 58 -21.04 -40.42 17.91
CA GLU A 58 -21.84 -40.98 16.81
C GLU A 58 -22.14 -39.88 15.78
N LEU A 59 -21.80 -40.12 14.52
CA LEU A 59 -22.18 -39.26 13.40
C LEU A 59 -23.71 -39.17 13.37
N ARG A 60 -24.25 -37.97 13.66
CA ARG A 60 -25.68 -37.74 13.53
C ARG A 60 -26.09 -38.00 12.07
N SER A 61 -27.06 -38.89 11.87
CA SER A 61 -27.52 -39.33 10.55
C SER A 61 -28.21 -38.23 9.74
N ASP A 62 -28.54 -37.10 10.37
CA ASP A 62 -29.13 -35.90 9.79
C ASP A 62 -28.12 -34.75 9.60
N ALA A 63 -26.82 -35.00 9.81
CA ALA A 63 -25.79 -33.99 9.56
C ALA A 63 -25.89 -33.46 8.11
N PHE A 64 -26.06 -32.15 7.97
CA PHE A 64 -26.21 -31.43 6.69
C PHE A 64 -27.52 -31.69 5.92
N ALA A 65 -28.57 -32.23 6.55
CA ALA A 65 -29.88 -32.40 5.91
C ALA A 65 -30.49 -31.09 5.37
N ASP A 66 -30.13 -29.96 5.97
CA ASP A 66 -30.55 -28.59 5.62
C ASP A 66 -29.50 -27.81 4.79
N PHE A 67 -28.46 -28.48 4.27
CA PHE A 67 -27.34 -27.83 3.59
C PHE A 67 -27.76 -26.96 2.39
N ASP A 68 -28.56 -27.50 1.48
CA ASP A 68 -28.95 -26.79 0.26
C ASP A 68 -29.83 -25.56 0.56
N GLU A 69 -30.69 -25.66 1.57
CA GLU A 69 -31.52 -24.56 2.05
C GLU A 69 -30.64 -23.46 2.66
N ILE A 70 -29.75 -23.83 3.59
CA ILE A 70 -28.83 -22.89 4.23
C ILE A 70 -27.93 -22.22 3.19
N PHE A 71 -27.34 -22.98 2.27
CA PHE A 71 -26.45 -22.43 1.25
C PHE A 71 -27.18 -21.46 0.32
N SER A 72 -28.40 -21.80 -0.09
CA SER A 72 -29.25 -20.92 -0.90
C SER A 72 -29.61 -19.63 -0.16
N ALA A 73 -29.98 -19.73 1.12
CA ALA A 73 -30.28 -18.58 1.96
C ALA A 73 -29.06 -17.66 2.13
N ARG A 74 -27.88 -18.22 2.48
CA ARG A 74 -26.63 -17.45 2.61
C ARG A 74 -26.21 -16.78 1.30
N LYS A 75 -26.45 -17.44 0.16
CA LYS A 75 -26.19 -16.84 -1.17
C LYS A 75 -27.12 -15.66 -1.46
N ALA A 76 -28.40 -15.76 -1.11
CA ALA A 76 -29.37 -14.68 -1.27
C ALA A 76 -29.01 -13.48 -0.38
N GLU A 77 -28.72 -13.71 0.90
CA GLU A 77 -28.28 -12.68 1.85
C GLU A 77 -26.98 -12.00 1.39
N ALA A 78 -26.02 -12.77 0.87
CA ALA A 78 -24.80 -12.19 0.31
C ALA A 78 -25.10 -11.31 -0.91
N ASN A 79 -26.02 -11.70 -1.79
CA ASN A 79 -26.40 -10.87 -2.93
C ASN A 79 -27.05 -9.56 -2.45
N GLU A 80 -28.01 -9.64 -1.53
CA GLU A 80 -28.66 -8.48 -0.93
C GLU A 80 -27.62 -7.53 -0.31
N PHE A 81 -26.72 -8.05 0.51
CA PHE A 81 -25.64 -7.26 1.13
C PHE A 81 -24.80 -6.53 0.08
N TYR A 82 -24.26 -7.23 -0.92
CA TYR A 82 -23.41 -6.61 -1.93
C TYR A 82 -24.17 -5.63 -2.84
N ASP A 83 -25.47 -5.82 -3.05
CA ASP A 83 -26.31 -4.86 -3.77
C ASP A 83 -26.49 -3.55 -3.00
N THR A 84 -26.40 -3.55 -1.66
CA THR A 84 -26.39 -2.31 -0.85
C THR A 84 -25.08 -1.54 -0.93
N ILE A 85 -23.96 -2.23 -1.21
CA ILE A 85 -22.64 -1.63 -1.30
C ILE A 85 -22.44 -0.98 -2.68
N ALA A 86 -22.83 -1.68 -3.74
CA ALA A 86 -22.62 -1.24 -5.11
C ALA A 86 -23.43 0.05 -5.44
N PRO A 87 -22.84 1.04 -6.13
CA PRO A 87 -23.59 2.19 -6.63
C PRO A 87 -24.76 1.76 -7.52
N ILE A 88 -25.90 2.48 -7.42
CA ILE A 88 -27.19 2.11 -8.06
C ILE A 88 -27.04 1.83 -9.57
N ASN A 89 -26.24 2.63 -10.27
CA ASN A 89 -26.09 2.57 -11.73
C ASN A 89 -24.86 1.77 -12.20
N LEU A 90 -24.28 0.93 -11.34
CA LEU A 90 -23.09 0.16 -11.69
C LEU A 90 -23.43 -1.01 -12.64
N GLY A 91 -22.75 -1.07 -13.78
CA GLY A 91 -22.90 -2.19 -14.74
C GLY A 91 -22.52 -3.55 -14.13
N SER A 92 -23.09 -4.63 -14.67
CA SER A 92 -22.94 -5.98 -14.10
C SER A 92 -21.49 -6.47 -14.02
N GLU A 93 -20.65 -6.13 -14.99
CA GLU A 93 -19.22 -6.49 -14.98
C GLU A 93 -18.47 -5.77 -13.86
N TYR A 94 -18.70 -4.46 -13.69
CA TYR A 94 -18.13 -3.67 -12.59
C TYR A 94 -18.57 -4.17 -11.21
N LYS A 95 -19.86 -4.48 -11.05
CA LYS A 95 -20.39 -5.10 -9.81
C LYS A 95 -19.68 -6.41 -9.49
N ALA A 96 -19.44 -7.24 -10.52
CA ALA A 96 -18.76 -8.52 -10.35
C ALA A 96 -17.29 -8.35 -9.95
N ILE A 97 -16.57 -7.40 -10.55
CA ILE A 97 -15.17 -7.09 -10.18
C ILE A 97 -15.10 -6.58 -8.74
N GLN A 98 -15.93 -5.60 -8.39
CA GLN A 98 -15.96 -5.02 -7.04
C GLN A 98 -16.28 -6.09 -5.99
N ARG A 99 -17.30 -6.91 -6.21
CA ARG A 99 -17.66 -7.99 -5.29
C ARG A 99 -16.54 -9.01 -5.12
N GLN A 100 -15.88 -9.43 -6.20
CA GLN A 100 -14.79 -10.41 -6.10
C GLN A 100 -13.54 -9.84 -5.43
N ALA A 101 -13.23 -8.55 -5.62
CA ALA A 101 -12.15 -7.88 -4.89
C ALA A 101 -12.43 -7.87 -3.37
N LEU A 102 -13.65 -7.50 -2.97
CA LEU A 102 -14.07 -7.49 -1.56
C LEU A 102 -14.12 -8.90 -0.96
N ALA A 103 -14.65 -9.87 -1.70
CA ALA A 103 -14.70 -11.26 -1.27
C ALA A 103 -13.29 -11.88 -1.14
N GLY A 104 -12.37 -11.51 -2.05
CA GLY A 104 -10.96 -11.91 -2.00
C GLY A 104 -10.30 -11.48 -0.68
N LEU A 105 -10.48 -10.22 -0.26
CA LEU A 105 -9.98 -9.73 1.03
C LEU A 105 -10.54 -10.48 2.24
N LEU A 106 -11.80 -10.92 2.17
CA LEU A 106 -12.37 -11.76 3.23
C LEU A 106 -11.71 -13.14 3.26
N TRP A 107 -11.32 -13.66 2.09
CA TRP A 107 -10.67 -14.95 1.93
C TRP A 107 -9.18 -14.94 2.30
N THR A 108 -8.53 -13.77 2.27
CA THR A 108 -7.16 -13.57 2.74
C THR A 108 -7.05 -13.41 4.25
N LYS A 109 -8.16 -13.42 4.99
CA LYS A 109 -8.13 -13.42 6.46
C LYS A 109 -7.62 -14.78 6.95
N GLN A 110 -6.47 -14.79 7.63
CA GLN A 110 -5.86 -15.99 8.18
C GLN A 110 -5.58 -15.83 9.68
N PHE A 111 -5.75 -16.91 10.43
CA PHE A 111 -5.24 -16.99 11.80
C PHE A 111 -3.72 -17.13 11.74
N TYR A 112 -3.02 -16.12 12.24
CA TYR A 112 -1.56 -16.05 12.25
C TYR A 112 -1.07 -16.23 13.68
N TYR A 113 -0.33 -17.33 13.91
CA TYR A 113 0.25 -17.69 15.19
C TYR A 113 1.77 -17.74 15.07
N TYR A 114 2.43 -16.73 15.63
CA TYR A 114 3.89 -16.62 15.66
C TYR A 114 4.32 -15.77 16.85
N ILE A 115 4.73 -16.44 17.92
CA ILE A 115 5.28 -15.80 19.12
C ILE A 115 6.79 -15.93 19.03
N VAL A 116 7.50 -14.80 18.99
CA VAL A 116 8.94 -14.79 18.71
C VAL A 116 9.72 -15.45 19.84
N GLU A 117 9.38 -15.18 21.10
CA GLU A 117 10.01 -15.81 22.26
C GLU A 117 9.89 -17.35 22.22
N GLU A 118 8.68 -17.88 22.03
CA GLU A 118 8.43 -19.34 21.90
C GLU A 118 9.23 -19.95 20.73
N TRP A 119 9.35 -19.24 19.60
CA TRP A 119 10.13 -19.71 18.46
C TRP A 119 11.64 -19.80 18.75
N LEU A 120 12.18 -18.84 19.51
CA LEU A 120 13.59 -18.80 19.89
C LEU A 120 13.91 -19.90 20.92
N GLU A 121 13.05 -20.09 21.92
CA GLU A 121 13.21 -21.11 22.97
C GLU A 121 13.00 -22.54 22.44
N GLY A 122 12.03 -22.72 21.53
CA GLY A 122 11.64 -24.01 20.97
C GLY A 122 10.56 -24.74 21.78
N ASP A 123 9.99 -25.78 21.17
CA ASP A 123 8.84 -26.49 21.74
C ASP A 123 9.21 -27.34 22.97
N PRO A 124 8.43 -27.25 24.07
CA PRO A 124 8.58 -28.16 25.20
C PRO A 124 8.49 -29.63 24.77
N GLY A 125 9.52 -30.42 25.09
CA GLY A 125 9.59 -31.85 24.77
C GLY A 125 10.09 -32.18 23.36
N GLN A 126 10.57 -31.19 22.60
CA GLN A 126 11.41 -31.40 21.41
C GLN A 126 12.90 -31.16 21.74
N PRO A 127 13.85 -31.59 20.89
CA PRO A 127 15.24 -31.19 21.04
C PRO A 127 15.37 -29.65 21.03
N ALA A 128 16.24 -29.13 21.89
CA ALA A 128 16.48 -27.68 21.95
C ALA A 128 16.98 -27.15 20.58
N PRO A 129 16.52 -25.97 20.15
CA PRO A 129 17.08 -25.28 18.99
C PRO A 129 18.59 -25.05 19.10
N PRO A 130 19.31 -24.91 17.98
CA PRO A 130 20.72 -24.52 18.02
C PRO A 130 20.89 -23.09 18.57
N ASP A 131 21.95 -22.86 19.35
CA ASP A 131 22.25 -21.54 19.96
C ASP A 131 22.30 -20.39 18.96
N SER A 132 22.67 -20.66 17.70
CA SER A 132 22.67 -19.66 16.63
C SER A 132 21.30 -19.02 16.39
N ARG A 133 20.20 -19.67 16.79
CA ARG A 133 18.84 -19.13 16.65
C ARG A 133 18.64 -17.84 17.44
N TRP A 134 19.31 -17.67 18.59
CA TRP A 134 19.26 -16.46 19.42
C TRP A 134 19.92 -15.23 18.78
N ASN A 135 20.61 -15.41 17.66
CA ASN A 135 21.20 -14.34 16.85
C ASN A 135 20.64 -14.33 15.43
N GLY A 136 19.56 -15.09 15.19
CA GLY A 136 18.95 -15.28 13.88
C GLY A 136 17.80 -14.30 13.62
N ARG A 137 16.91 -14.66 12.70
CA ARG A 137 15.76 -13.85 12.30
C ARG A 137 14.95 -13.36 13.52
N ASN A 138 14.70 -12.04 13.57
CA ASN A 138 13.82 -11.36 14.53
C ASN A 138 14.17 -11.55 16.01
N PHE A 139 15.41 -11.91 16.36
CA PHE A 139 15.81 -12.18 17.74
C PHE A 139 15.63 -10.97 18.70
N ASP A 140 15.59 -9.76 18.15
CA ASP A 140 15.35 -8.48 18.84
C ASP A 140 13.85 -8.17 19.07
N TRP A 141 12.94 -9.01 18.56
CA TRP A 141 11.49 -8.85 18.65
C TRP A 141 10.82 -9.84 19.60
N GLN A 142 11.47 -10.23 20.70
CA GLN A 142 10.96 -11.24 21.65
C GLN A 142 9.57 -10.92 22.21
N HIS A 143 9.24 -9.63 22.34
CA HIS A 143 7.94 -9.15 22.79
C HIS A 143 6.80 -9.36 21.77
N LEU A 144 7.12 -9.70 20.53
CA LEU A 144 6.13 -9.82 19.45
C LEU A 144 5.30 -11.09 19.63
N TYR A 145 4.00 -10.90 19.83
CA TYR A 145 3.04 -11.95 20.10
C TYR A 145 1.93 -11.95 19.04
N ASN A 146 2.09 -12.78 18.00
CA ASN A 146 1.06 -12.95 16.99
C ASN A 146 0.12 -14.12 17.34
N GLU A 147 -1.15 -13.80 17.62
CA GLU A 147 -2.24 -14.77 17.85
C GLU A 147 -3.58 -14.13 17.46
N ARG A 148 -3.73 -13.83 16.17
CA ARG A 148 -4.87 -13.04 15.66
C ARG A 148 -5.26 -13.46 14.25
N VAL A 149 -6.51 -13.17 13.88
CA VAL A 149 -6.94 -13.21 12.49
C VAL A 149 -6.53 -11.91 11.81
N MET A 150 -5.67 -12.01 10.79
CA MET A 150 -5.12 -10.88 10.06
C MET A 150 -5.40 -10.98 8.57
N SER A 151 -5.50 -9.84 7.90
CA SER A 151 -5.63 -9.78 6.44
C SER A 151 -4.27 -9.93 5.78
N MET A 152 -4.07 -11.01 5.03
CA MET A 152 -2.81 -11.25 4.32
C MET A 152 -2.78 -10.59 2.94
N PRO A 153 -1.59 -10.28 2.38
CA PRO A 153 -1.47 -9.83 0.99
C PRO A 153 -2.03 -10.88 0.01
N ASP A 154 -1.74 -12.16 0.26
CA ASP A 154 -2.17 -13.31 -0.54
C ASP A 154 -2.30 -14.54 0.37
N SER A 155 -3.32 -15.39 0.20
CA SER A 155 -3.55 -16.53 1.10
C SER A 155 -2.54 -17.69 0.92
N TRP A 156 -1.77 -17.72 -0.16
CA TRP A 156 -0.96 -18.85 -0.61
C TRP A 156 0.53 -18.51 -0.66
N GLU A 157 0.89 -17.47 -1.38
CA GLU A 157 2.28 -17.03 -1.59
C GLU A 157 2.77 -16.17 -0.43
N PHE A 158 1.87 -15.36 0.14
CA PHE A 158 2.18 -14.47 1.25
C PHE A 158 1.31 -14.69 2.49
N PRO A 159 1.30 -15.90 3.09
CA PRO A 159 0.44 -16.25 4.24
C PRO A 159 0.95 -15.65 5.58
N TRP A 160 1.41 -14.40 5.52
CA TRP A 160 1.99 -13.61 6.60
C TRP A 160 1.67 -12.13 6.33
N TYR A 161 1.64 -11.30 7.37
CA TYR A 161 1.29 -9.90 7.20
C TYR A 161 2.51 -9.03 6.88
N ALA A 162 2.30 -8.01 6.05
CA ALA A 162 3.14 -6.83 6.00
C ALA A 162 2.34 -5.63 6.53
N SER A 163 2.95 -4.83 7.41
CA SER A 163 2.23 -3.73 8.06
C SER A 163 1.82 -2.63 7.10
N TRP A 164 2.63 -2.34 6.06
CA TRP A 164 2.24 -1.35 5.05
C TRP A 164 1.14 -1.89 4.11
N ASP A 165 1.17 -3.17 3.72
CA ASP A 165 0.09 -3.82 2.96
C ASP A 165 -1.26 -3.72 3.71
N LEU A 166 -1.26 -3.99 5.02
CA LEU A 166 -2.46 -3.90 5.86
C LEU A 166 -3.13 -2.52 5.76
N ALA A 167 -2.36 -1.44 5.68
CA ALA A 167 -2.89 -0.09 5.51
C ALA A 167 -3.74 0.03 4.23
N PHE A 168 -3.28 -0.57 3.13
CA PHE A 168 -4.02 -0.60 1.87
C PHE A 168 -5.20 -1.58 1.91
N HIS A 169 -5.09 -2.72 2.59
CA HIS A 169 -6.20 -3.68 2.78
C HIS A 169 -7.38 -3.03 3.50
N CYS A 170 -7.09 -2.19 4.49
CA CYS A 170 -8.09 -1.57 5.35
C CYS A 170 -9.03 -0.62 4.60
N ILE A 171 -8.60 -0.03 3.48
CA ILE A 171 -9.43 0.91 2.70
C ILE A 171 -10.67 0.23 2.08
N PRO A 172 -10.52 -0.83 1.25
CA PRO A 172 -11.66 -1.60 0.77
C PRO A 172 -12.35 -2.42 1.87
N LEU A 173 -11.64 -2.93 2.88
CA LEU A 173 -12.28 -3.60 4.02
C LEU A 173 -13.27 -2.69 4.73
N ALA A 174 -12.94 -1.40 4.91
CA ALA A 174 -13.84 -0.44 5.55
C ALA A 174 -15.15 -0.20 4.76
N LEU A 175 -15.23 -0.59 3.49
CA LEU A 175 -16.49 -0.55 2.74
C LEU A 175 -17.51 -1.58 3.26
N ILE A 176 -17.04 -2.69 3.81
CA ILE A 176 -17.88 -3.83 4.22
C ILE A 176 -17.80 -4.17 5.71
N ASP A 177 -16.71 -3.82 6.38
CA ASP A 177 -16.40 -4.16 7.77
C ASP A 177 -15.37 -3.16 8.34
N SER A 178 -15.83 -1.96 8.69
CA SER A 178 -14.98 -0.92 9.29
C SER A 178 -14.42 -1.33 10.66
N HIS A 179 -15.12 -2.17 11.42
CA HIS A 179 -14.66 -2.67 12.70
C HIS A 179 -13.41 -3.55 12.54
N PHE A 180 -13.44 -4.51 11.60
CA PHE A 180 -12.27 -5.33 11.31
C PHE A 180 -11.11 -4.49 10.76
N ALA A 181 -11.38 -3.55 9.84
CA ALA A 181 -10.34 -2.66 9.29
C ALA A 181 -9.63 -1.85 10.40
N LYS A 182 -10.39 -1.25 11.33
CA LYS A 182 -9.82 -0.58 12.51
C LYS A 182 -9.00 -1.53 13.37
N GLY A 183 -9.48 -2.75 13.60
CA GLY A 183 -8.77 -3.78 14.36
C GLY A 183 -7.43 -4.18 13.76
N GLN A 184 -7.30 -4.20 12.42
CA GLN A 184 -6.02 -4.50 11.76
C GLN A 184 -4.99 -3.39 12.01
N LEU A 185 -5.38 -2.12 11.84
CA LEU A 185 -4.51 -0.97 12.08
C LEU A 185 -4.10 -0.82 13.54
N ASP A 186 -5.04 -1.09 14.45
CA ASP A 186 -4.80 -1.07 15.90
C ASP A 186 -3.84 -2.18 16.33
N THR A 187 -4.00 -3.40 15.78
CA THR A 187 -3.20 -4.57 16.18
C THR A 187 -1.70 -4.32 16.05
N VAL A 188 -1.24 -3.81 14.90
CA VAL A 188 0.20 -3.63 14.63
C VAL A 188 0.87 -2.51 15.44
N VAL A 189 0.08 -1.74 16.20
CA VAL A 189 0.58 -0.69 17.11
C VAL A 189 0.35 -1.01 18.59
N ARG A 190 -0.06 -2.24 18.93
CA ARG A 190 -0.21 -2.69 20.33
C ARG A 190 1.13 -2.94 21.00
N GLU A 191 1.13 -2.97 22.32
CA GLU A 191 2.32 -3.11 23.17
C GLU A 191 3.13 -4.39 22.89
N TRP A 192 2.45 -5.46 22.49
CA TRP A 192 3.04 -6.75 22.11
C TRP A 192 3.16 -6.93 20.59
N TYR A 193 3.06 -5.85 19.82
CA TYR A 193 3.32 -5.80 18.37
C TYR A 193 4.37 -4.73 18.02
N GLN A 194 4.14 -3.50 18.46
CA GLN A 194 5.05 -2.39 18.27
C GLN A 194 6.28 -2.56 19.15
N HIS A 195 7.47 -2.38 18.56
CA HIS A 195 8.70 -2.40 19.32
C HIS A 195 8.67 -1.29 20.38
N PRO A 196 9.21 -1.52 21.60
CA PRO A 196 9.33 -0.50 22.65
C PRO A 196 10.04 0.81 22.26
N ASN A 197 10.71 0.85 21.10
CA ASN A 197 11.40 2.02 20.59
C ASN A 197 10.49 2.86 19.66
N GLY A 198 9.25 2.42 19.39
CA GLY A 198 8.28 3.03 18.49
C GLY A 198 8.17 2.41 17.10
N GLN A 199 9.06 1.49 16.72
CA GLN A 199 9.04 0.82 15.41
C GLN A 199 7.84 -0.12 15.27
N ILE A 200 7.20 -0.08 14.11
CA ILE A 200 6.14 -1.00 13.72
C ILE A 200 6.79 -2.18 12.99
N PRO A 201 6.43 -3.44 13.28
CA PRO A 201 7.01 -4.60 12.63
C PRO A 201 6.74 -4.55 11.12
N ALA A 202 7.79 -4.70 10.29
CA ALA A 202 7.62 -4.66 8.84
C ALA A 202 6.87 -5.90 8.29
N TYR A 203 7.53 -7.05 8.30
CA TYR A 203 7.01 -8.33 7.80
C TYR A 203 7.78 -9.52 8.39
N GLU A 204 7.23 -10.73 8.26
CA GLU A 204 7.70 -11.95 8.96
C GLU A 204 9.21 -12.21 8.85
N TRP A 205 9.84 -11.97 7.70
CA TRP A 205 11.26 -12.25 7.51
C TRP A 205 12.21 -11.28 8.20
N ASN A 206 11.76 -10.05 8.46
CA ASN A 206 12.56 -9.02 9.10
C ASN A 206 11.65 -7.93 9.67
N PHE A 207 11.25 -8.07 10.93
CA PHE A 207 10.42 -7.05 11.57
C PHE A 207 11.15 -5.70 11.72
N SER A 208 12.48 -5.71 11.73
CA SER A 208 13.34 -4.52 11.84
C SER A 208 13.50 -3.74 10.53
N ASP A 209 12.97 -4.23 9.40
CA ASP A 209 12.97 -3.45 8.15
C ASP A 209 12.06 -2.21 8.24
N VAL A 210 12.26 -1.29 7.30
CA VAL A 210 11.51 -0.02 7.25
C VAL A 210 10.43 -0.10 6.19
N ASN A 211 9.20 0.13 6.60
CA ASN A 211 8.04 0.19 5.75
C ASN A 211 7.56 1.65 5.60
N PRO A 212 6.92 2.03 4.48
CA PRO A 212 6.26 3.32 4.36
C PRO A 212 5.31 3.60 5.53
N PRO A 213 5.33 4.79 6.16
CA PRO A 213 4.50 5.15 7.32
C PRO A 213 3.05 5.51 6.91
N VAL A 214 2.41 4.64 6.12
CA VAL A 214 1.07 4.85 5.54
C VAL A 214 -0.08 4.57 6.51
N LEU A 215 0.20 4.07 7.73
CA LEU A 215 -0.86 3.75 8.70
C LEU A 215 -1.66 4.97 9.16
N ALA A 216 -1.04 6.15 9.29
CA ALA A 216 -1.77 7.38 9.64
C ALA A 216 -2.78 7.74 8.55
N TRP A 217 -2.36 7.62 7.28
CA TRP A 217 -3.25 7.80 6.14
C TRP A 217 -4.41 6.80 6.17
N ALA A 218 -4.11 5.51 6.36
CA ALA A 218 -5.15 4.49 6.38
C ALA A 218 -6.13 4.69 7.54
N ALA A 219 -5.65 5.02 8.75
CA ALA A 219 -6.50 5.29 9.90
C ALA A 219 -7.43 6.49 9.64
N TRP A 220 -6.90 7.57 9.05
CA TRP A 220 -7.70 8.72 8.64
C TRP A 220 -8.76 8.35 7.61
N ARG A 221 -8.40 7.57 6.58
CA ARG A 221 -9.34 7.15 5.53
C ARG A 221 -10.42 6.20 6.05
N VAL A 222 -10.07 5.22 6.88
CA VAL A 222 -11.04 4.32 7.52
C VAL A 222 -12.02 5.10 8.38
N PHE A 223 -11.55 6.05 9.17
CA PHE A 223 -12.39 6.95 9.96
C PHE A 223 -13.35 7.78 9.08
N GLN A 224 -12.87 8.31 7.95
CA GLN A 224 -13.70 9.06 7.00
C GLN A 224 -14.74 8.17 6.31
N ILE A 225 -14.37 6.94 5.93
CA ILE A 225 -15.29 5.98 5.31
C ILE A 225 -16.40 5.60 6.30
N GLU A 226 -16.05 5.25 7.55
CA GLU A 226 -17.02 4.95 8.61
C GLU A 226 -17.94 6.16 8.85
N ARG A 227 -17.37 7.37 8.99
CA ARG A 227 -18.16 8.59 9.18
C ARG A 227 -19.15 8.81 8.04
N LYS A 228 -18.76 8.55 6.78
CA LYS A 228 -19.67 8.67 5.63
C LYS A 228 -20.82 7.67 5.71
N GLN A 229 -20.56 6.45 6.18
CA GLN A 229 -21.55 5.37 6.24
C GLN A 229 -22.50 5.48 7.44
N SER A 230 -21.98 5.81 8.63
CA SER A 230 -22.74 5.82 9.89
C SER A 230 -23.20 7.22 10.32
N GLY A 231 -22.69 8.28 9.68
CA GLY A 231 -22.84 9.67 10.11
C GLY A 231 -21.92 10.08 11.27
N LYS A 232 -21.18 9.15 11.88
CA LYS A 232 -20.29 9.43 13.02
C LYS A 232 -18.98 8.64 12.92
N GLY A 233 -17.85 9.34 12.98
CA GLY A 233 -16.53 8.67 13.03
C GLY A 233 -16.17 8.21 14.45
N ASP A 234 -15.42 7.11 14.55
CA ASP A 234 -14.88 6.62 15.82
C ASP A 234 -13.65 7.43 16.28
N ARG A 235 -13.91 8.41 17.14
CA ARG A 235 -12.87 9.29 17.69
C ARG A 235 -11.89 8.55 18.60
N ALA A 236 -12.34 7.56 19.36
CA ALA A 236 -11.50 6.82 20.32
C ALA A 236 -10.47 5.94 19.60
N PHE A 237 -10.88 5.33 18.47
CA PHE A 237 -9.96 4.68 17.55
C PHE A 237 -8.90 5.67 17.05
N LEU A 238 -9.32 6.84 16.56
CA LEU A 238 -8.40 7.82 15.98
C LEU A 238 -7.40 8.36 17.01
N GLU A 239 -7.84 8.61 18.24
CA GLU A 239 -7.01 9.02 19.38
C GLU A 239 -6.00 7.93 19.79
N THR A 240 -6.44 6.67 19.83
CA THR A 240 -5.54 5.52 20.10
C THR A 240 -4.43 5.43 19.06
N ILE A 241 -4.79 5.38 17.78
CA ILE A 241 -3.81 5.29 16.68
C ILE A 241 -2.89 6.51 16.70
N PHE A 242 -3.42 7.72 16.89
CA PHE A 242 -2.63 8.93 16.94
C PHE A 242 -1.51 8.85 17.98
N HIS A 243 -1.84 8.49 19.24
CA HIS A 243 -0.86 8.35 20.30
C HIS A 243 0.22 7.31 20.00
N LYS A 244 -0.16 6.15 19.44
CA LYS A 244 0.79 5.11 19.07
C LYS A 244 1.73 5.54 17.96
N LEU A 245 1.20 6.28 16.97
CA LEU A 245 1.99 6.80 15.86
C LEU A 245 2.90 7.97 16.26
N LEU A 246 2.68 8.64 17.40
CA LEU A 246 3.67 9.57 17.96
C LEU A 246 5.00 8.88 18.27
N LEU A 247 4.94 7.64 18.77
CA LEU A 247 6.13 6.82 19.05
C LEU A 247 6.84 6.47 17.74
N THR A 248 6.08 6.03 16.74
CA THR A 248 6.62 5.72 15.40
C THR A 248 7.22 6.93 14.74
N PHE A 249 6.58 8.10 14.81
CA PHE A 249 7.12 9.35 14.30
C PHE A 249 8.45 9.70 14.96
N THR A 250 8.52 9.57 16.29
CA THR A 250 9.76 9.83 17.05
C THR A 250 10.86 8.83 16.68
N TRP A 251 10.52 7.56 16.45
CA TRP A 251 11.47 6.56 15.96
C TRP A 251 12.03 6.95 14.59
N TRP A 252 11.18 7.36 13.66
CA TRP A 252 11.57 7.81 12.33
C TRP A 252 12.55 8.99 12.41
N VAL A 253 12.19 10.05 13.14
CA VAL A 253 13.06 11.23 13.30
C VAL A 253 14.43 10.86 13.87
N ASN A 254 14.49 9.97 14.87
CA ASN A 254 15.77 9.65 15.52
C ASN A 254 16.61 8.61 14.78
N ARG A 255 16.00 7.69 14.02
CA ARG A 255 16.70 6.55 13.40
C ARG A 255 16.90 6.69 11.90
N LYS A 256 16.08 7.50 11.26
CA LYS A 256 16.01 7.62 9.79
C LYS A 256 16.37 9.02 9.29
N ASP A 257 16.58 9.97 10.19
CA ASP A 257 17.25 11.26 9.96
C ASP A 257 18.42 11.41 10.94
N SER A 258 19.41 10.52 10.84
CA SER A 258 20.51 10.42 11.82
C SER A 258 21.41 11.66 11.90
N GLU A 259 21.40 12.50 10.85
CA GLU A 259 22.14 13.77 10.83
C GLU A 259 21.28 14.98 11.24
N GLY A 260 19.97 14.81 11.44
CA GLY A 260 19.05 15.89 11.84
C GLY A 260 18.80 16.93 10.75
N ASN A 261 18.96 16.55 9.48
CA ASN A 261 18.85 17.44 8.33
C ASN A 261 17.44 17.46 7.73
N ASN A 262 16.50 16.69 8.28
CA ASN A 262 15.16 16.45 7.74
C ASN A 262 15.17 15.81 6.35
N ILE A 263 16.21 15.03 6.05
CA ILE A 263 16.28 14.16 4.86
C ILE A 263 16.34 12.73 5.37
N PHE A 264 15.33 11.95 4.98
CA PHE A 264 15.10 10.65 5.56
C PHE A 264 15.63 9.55 4.66
N GLN A 265 16.20 8.52 5.30
CA GLN A 265 16.70 7.31 4.68
C GLN A 265 16.16 6.09 5.41
N GLY A 266 15.78 5.04 4.69
CA GLY A 266 15.17 3.85 5.29
C GLY A 266 15.33 2.57 4.51
N GLY A 267 16.05 2.58 3.39
CA GLY A 267 16.33 1.37 2.65
C GLY A 267 15.12 0.83 1.89
N PHE A 268 14.57 -0.32 2.30
CA PHE A 268 13.49 -1.07 1.64
C PHE A 268 12.32 -0.17 1.19
N LEU A 269 11.65 0.53 2.12
CA LEU A 269 10.56 1.49 1.88
C LEU A 269 9.47 1.01 0.88
N GLY A 270 9.27 -0.30 0.78
CA GLY A 270 8.29 -0.93 -0.11
C GLY A 270 8.63 -0.87 -1.61
N LEU A 271 9.85 -0.45 -1.99
CA LEU A 271 10.29 -0.27 -3.38
C LEU A 271 11.65 -0.93 -3.60
N ASP A 272 11.67 -2.25 -3.59
CA ASP A 272 12.83 -3.09 -3.28
C ASP A 272 13.98 -2.91 -4.28
N ASN A 273 13.69 -3.13 -5.57
CA ASN A 273 14.69 -3.12 -6.65
C ASN A 273 14.63 -1.83 -7.51
N ILE A 274 13.91 -0.79 -7.09
CA ILE A 274 13.71 0.44 -7.89
C ILE A 274 15.00 1.23 -8.10
N GLY A 275 15.91 1.15 -7.13
CA GLY A 275 17.14 1.94 -7.07
C GLY A 275 18.32 1.30 -7.80
N VAL A 276 19.42 2.05 -7.86
CA VAL A 276 20.70 1.61 -8.43
C VAL A 276 21.39 0.57 -7.53
N PHE A 277 21.25 0.74 -6.22
CA PHE A 277 21.87 -0.09 -5.19
C PHE A 277 20.80 -0.85 -4.40
N ASN A 278 21.22 -1.91 -3.70
CA ASN A 278 20.41 -2.41 -2.60
C ASN A 278 20.32 -1.27 -1.57
N ARG A 279 19.10 -0.78 -1.33
CA ARG A 279 18.87 0.41 -0.52
C ARG A 279 19.22 0.19 0.97
N ASN A 280 19.35 -1.06 1.41
CA ASN A 280 19.82 -1.44 2.74
C ASN A 280 21.36 -1.54 2.84
N GLU A 281 22.09 -1.39 1.73
CA GLU A 281 23.54 -1.54 1.70
C GLU A 281 24.24 -0.35 2.37
N SER A 282 25.16 -0.64 3.30
CA SER A 282 26.06 0.37 3.86
C SER A 282 27.32 0.44 3.01
N PHE A 283 27.75 1.64 2.62
CA PHE A 283 28.95 1.79 1.80
C PHE A 283 30.20 1.85 2.70
N PRO A 284 31.20 0.96 2.51
CA PRO A 284 32.45 0.93 3.31
C PRO A 284 33.24 2.24 3.38
N ASP A 285 33.09 3.13 2.40
CA ASP A 285 33.75 4.43 2.39
C ASP A 285 33.05 5.46 3.29
N GLY A 286 31.85 5.16 3.80
CA GLY A 286 31.02 6.09 4.58
C GLY A 286 30.03 6.89 3.74
N SER A 287 29.89 6.58 2.44
CA SER A 287 28.82 7.16 1.63
C SER A 287 27.46 6.68 2.11
N HIS A 288 26.43 7.49 1.90
CA HIS A 288 25.05 7.11 2.22
C HIS A 288 24.07 7.71 1.22
N LEU A 289 22.88 7.10 1.15
CA LEU A 289 21.85 7.45 0.19
C LEU A 289 20.80 8.36 0.86
N GLU A 290 20.67 9.58 0.36
CA GLU A 290 19.58 10.49 0.70
C GLU A 290 18.39 10.20 -0.24
N GLN A 291 17.25 9.80 0.34
CA GLN A 291 16.13 9.20 -0.40
C GLN A 291 14.96 10.19 -0.56
N SER A 292 14.55 10.46 -1.80
CA SER A 292 13.44 11.36 -2.14
C SER A 292 12.10 10.81 -1.68
N ASP A 293 11.86 9.50 -1.84
CA ASP A 293 10.66 8.83 -1.36
C ASP A 293 10.62 8.77 0.18
N GLY A 294 11.71 8.38 0.84
CA GLY A 294 11.81 8.35 2.30
C GLY A 294 11.47 9.70 2.94
N THR A 295 11.99 10.77 2.34
CA THR A 295 11.71 12.15 2.76
C THR A 295 10.26 12.56 2.45
N SER A 296 9.74 12.17 1.28
CA SER A 296 8.34 12.41 0.90
C SER A 296 7.35 11.68 1.81
N TRP A 297 7.68 10.44 2.21
CA TRP A 297 6.90 9.64 3.14
C TRP A 297 6.77 10.31 4.50
N MET A 298 7.86 10.89 5.02
CA MET A 298 7.82 11.64 6.27
C MET A 298 7.09 12.98 6.13
N GLY A 299 7.15 13.62 4.97
CA GLY A 299 6.30 14.77 4.65
C GLY A 299 4.81 14.39 4.73
N MET A 300 4.42 13.31 4.05
CA MET A 300 3.06 12.78 4.06
C MET A 300 2.63 12.35 5.47
N PHE A 301 3.49 11.66 6.23
CA PHE A 301 3.19 11.22 7.60
C PHE A 301 2.97 12.41 8.54
N SER A 302 3.80 13.46 8.43
CA SER A 302 3.62 14.71 9.17
C SER A 302 2.26 15.35 8.88
N LEU A 303 1.86 15.44 7.60
CA LEU A 303 0.56 16.00 7.23
C LEU A 303 -0.62 15.15 7.71
N ASN A 304 -0.53 13.83 7.63
CA ASN A 304 -1.57 12.94 8.14
C ASN A 304 -1.75 13.08 9.66
N LEU A 305 -0.66 13.11 10.43
CA LEU A 305 -0.72 13.31 11.88
C LEU A 305 -1.21 14.72 12.25
N MET A 306 -0.79 15.75 11.51
CA MET A 306 -1.35 17.09 11.64
C MET A 306 -2.87 17.08 11.42
N ARG A 307 -3.34 16.43 10.36
CA ARG A 307 -4.77 16.36 10.03
C ARG A 307 -5.58 15.63 11.10
N ILE A 308 -5.06 14.52 11.60
CA ILE A 308 -5.68 13.78 12.71
C ILE A 308 -5.73 14.64 13.98
N ALA A 309 -4.63 15.31 14.33
CA ALA A 309 -4.59 16.19 15.50
C ALA A 309 -5.60 17.34 15.40
N ILE A 310 -5.71 17.97 14.22
CA ILE A 310 -6.72 19.01 13.94
C ILE A 310 -8.15 18.46 14.12
N GLU A 311 -8.44 17.25 13.64
CA GLU A 311 -9.76 16.64 13.85
C GLU A 311 -10.04 16.38 15.35
N LEU A 312 -9.06 15.85 16.09
CA LEU A 312 -9.19 15.60 17.52
C LEU A 312 -9.32 16.90 18.34
N ALA A 313 -8.71 17.99 17.86
CA ALA A 313 -8.72 19.31 18.48
C ALA A 313 -10.11 19.97 18.49
N ARG A 314 -11.00 19.57 17.57
CA ARG A 314 -12.38 20.08 17.50
C ARG A 314 -13.17 19.84 18.79
N GLU A 315 -12.80 18.81 19.54
CA GLU A 315 -13.43 18.46 20.82
C GLU A 315 -12.46 18.55 22.01
N ASN A 316 -11.15 18.62 21.76
CA ASN A 316 -10.13 18.74 22.81
C ASN A 316 -8.94 19.60 22.35
N HIS A 317 -8.96 20.88 22.75
CA HIS A 317 -7.95 21.90 22.40
C HIS A 317 -6.49 21.51 22.69
N VAL A 318 -6.22 20.52 23.54
CA VAL A 318 -4.84 20.03 23.80
C VAL A 318 -4.15 19.57 22.51
N TYR A 319 -4.91 19.02 21.55
CA TYR A 319 -4.38 18.55 20.27
C TYR A 319 -3.91 19.69 19.35
N GLU A 320 -4.28 20.95 19.59
CA GLU A 320 -3.79 22.10 18.80
C GLU A 320 -2.27 22.27 18.92
N ASN A 321 -1.71 21.95 20.10
CA ASN A 321 -0.28 22.08 20.36
C ASN A 321 0.52 21.08 19.50
N ILE A 322 0.07 19.82 19.47
CA ILE A 322 0.76 18.77 18.73
C ILE A 322 0.54 18.88 17.22
N ALA A 323 -0.59 19.43 16.76
CA ALA A 323 -0.81 19.75 15.35
C ALA A 323 0.27 20.72 14.83
N THR A 324 0.63 21.73 15.64
CA THR A 324 1.67 22.71 15.31
C THR A 324 3.03 22.03 15.11
N LYS A 325 3.41 21.08 15.98
CA LYS A 325 4.66 20.32 15.85
C LYS A 325 4.80 19.64 14.47
N PHE A 326 3.73 19.01 14.00
CA PHE A 326 3.76 18.31 12.71
C PHE A 326 3.82 19.27 11.53
N PHE A 327 3.13 20.40 11.64
CA PHE A 327 3.24 21.47 10.66
C PHE A 327 4.69 21.99 10.57
N GLU A 328 5.33 22.29 11.71
CA GLU A 328 6.72 22.76 11.75
C GLU A 328 7.69 21.73 11.16
N HIS A 329 7.52 20.45 11.50
CA HIS A 329 8.38 19.39 10.98
C HIS A 329 8.22 19.21 9.47
N PHE A 330 6.99 19.30 8.97
CA PHE A 330 6.72 19.31 7.54
C PHE A 330 7.44 20.48 6.83
N LEU A 331 7.46 21.68 7.40
CA LEU A 331 8.19 22.81 6.82
C LEU A 331 9.71 22.59 6.81
N GLY A 332 10.26 21.94 7.82
CA GLY A 332 11.66 21.49 7.84
C GLY A 332 11.97 20.56 6.67
N ILE A 333 11.14 19.54 6.47
CA ILE A 333 11.25 18.59 5.35
C ILE A 333 11.14 19.31 4.00
N ALA A 334 10.13 20.17 3.85
CA ALA A 334 9.93 20.93 2.61
C ALA A 334 11.13 21.84 2.31
N ALA A 335 11.79 22.38 3.34
CA ALA A 335 12.97 23.22 3.17
C ALA A 335 14.18 22.40 2.71
N ALA A 336 14.41 21.25 3.34
CA ALA A 336 15.51 20.35 3.03
C ALA A 336 15.42 19.80 1.60
N MET A 337 14.25 19.30 1.20
CA MET A 337 14.05 18.76 -0.15
C MET A 337 14.26 19.79 -1.25
N ASN A 338 13.94 21.06 -0.97
CA ASN A 338 13.92 22.14 -1.94
C ASN A 338 15.18 23.04 -1.91
N ASN A 339 16.27 22.57 -1.29
CA ASN A 339 17.57 23.24 -1.30
C ASN A 339 17.60 24.60 -0.59
N LEU A 340 16.81 24.78 0.47
CA LEU A 340 16.90 25.98 1.31
C LEU A 340 18.10 25.96 2.29
N GLY A 341 18.87 24.85 2.30
CA GLY A 341 20.07 24.65 3.13
C GLY A 341 21.39 24.45 2.35
N GLY A 342 21.41 24.63 1.02
CA GLY A 342 22.61 24.49 0.19
C GLY A 342 22.77 23.15 -0.55
N PHE A 343 21.95 22.14 -0.22
CA PHE A 343 21.72 20.93 -1.02
C PHE A 343 20.23 20.52 -0.96
N GLY A 344 19.72 19.85 -2.01
CA GLY A 344 18.34 19.36 -2.07
C GLY A 344 18.17 18.26 -3.11
N LEU A 345 16.97 17.71 -3.21
CA LEU A 345 16.68 16.52 -4.03
C LEU A 345 16.08 16.88 -5.40
N TRP A 346 15.82 18.16 -5.65
CA TRP A 346 15.33 18.68 -6.92
C TRP A 346 16.49 19.02 -7.85
N ASP A 347 16.50 18.43 -9.04
CA ASP A 347 17.40 18.79 -10.13
C ASP A 347 16.72 19.86 -11.01
N GLU A 348 17.34 21.04 -11.11
CA GLU A 348 16.80 22.17 -11.88
C GLU A 348 16.94 22.00 -13.40
N GLU A 349 17.92 21.22 -13.86
CA GLU A 349 18.12 20.96 -15.30
C GLU A 349 17.08 19.95 -15.79
N ASP A 350 16.92 18.86 -15.04
CA ASP A 350 15.95 17.82 -15.34
C ASP A 350 14.56 18.16 -14.82
N GLU A 351 14.35 19.26 -14.08
CA GLU A 351 13.08 19.62 -13.44
C GLU A 351 12.39 18.42 -12.75
N PHE A 352 13.15 17.61 -12.01
CA PHE A 352 12.70 16.34 -11.43
C PHE A 352 13.40 16.02 -10.10
N TYR A 353 12.78 15.22 -9.26
CA TYR A 353 13.39 14.78 -7.99
C TYR A 353 14.16 13.48 -8.17
N TYR A 354 15.33 13.38 -7.53
CA TYR A 354 16.18 12.19 -7.53
C TYR A 354 16.66 11.85 -6.12
N ASP A 355 16.96 10.57 -5.89
CA ASP A 355 17.81 10.16 -4.79
C ASP A 355 19.22 10.72 -4.99
N VAL A 356 19.93 11.03 -3.90
CA VAL A 356 21.29 11.59 -3.95
C VAL A 356 22.24 10.69 -3.18
N LEU A 357 23.34 10.29 -3.82
CA LEU A 357 24.45 9.63 -3.13
C LEU A 357 25.38 10.71 -2.55
N ARG A 358 25.51 10.71 -1.23
CA ARG A 358 26.41 11.62 -0.52
C ARG A 358 27.68 10.89 -0.14
N THR A 359 28.83 11.40 -0.59
CA THR A 359 30.13 10.78 -0.31
C THR A 359 30.84 11.48 0.85
N PRO A 360 31.81 10.81 1.50
CA PRO A 360 32.76 11.47 2.37
C PRO A 360 33.40 12.67 1.66
N GLY A 361 33.46 13.82 2.35
CA GLY A 361 33.93 15.08 1.79
C GLY A 361 32.85 15.98 1.18
N GLY A 362 31.57 15.63 1.33
CA GLY A 362 30.44 16.54 1.03
C GLY A 362 30.14 16.71 -0.46
N ARG A 363 30.53 15.74 -1.30
CA ARG A 363 30.09 15.70 -2.69
C ARG A 363 28.73 15.01 -2.79
N TYR A 364 27.90 15.54 -3.68
CA TYR A 364 26.54 15.08 -3.93
C TYR A 364 26.44 14.58 -5.37
N PHE A 365 25.94 13.36 -5.54
CA PHE A 365 25.74 12.74 -6.85
C PHE A 365 24.27 12.35 -7.02
N PRO A 366 23.46 13.15 -7.74
CA PRO A 366 22.10 12.78 -8.08
C PRO A 366 22.07 11.48 -8.88
N LEU A 367 21.27 10.52 -8.42
CA LEU A 367 21.03 9.27 -9.13
C LEU A 367 19.91 9.50 -10.13
N LYS A 368 20.26 9.86 -11.37
CA LYS A 368 19.32 10.30 -12.44
C LYS A 368 18.46 9.16 -13.04
N VAL A 369 17.85 8.36 -12.17
CA VAL A 369 16.84 7.36 -12.51
C VAL A 369 15.47 8.03 -12.41
N ARG A 370 14.78 8.18 -13.55
CA ARG A 370 13.39 8.65 -13.64
C ARG A 370 12.47 7.53 -13.17
N SER A 371 12.31 7.41 -11.86
CA SER A 371 11.40 6.46 -11.22
C SER A 371 10.29 7.16 -10.46
N ILE A 372 9.33 6.38 -9.95
CA ILE A 372 8.22 6.89 -9.14
C ILE A 372 8.72 7.58 -7.86
N VAL A 373 9.96 7.28 -7.41
CA VAL A 373 10.65 7.97 -6.30
C VAL A 373 10.68 9.50 -6.51
N GLY A 374 10.86 9.95 -7.75
CA GLY A 374 10.84 11.38 -8.09
C GLY A 374 9.44 11.99 -8.18
N LEU A 375 8.39 11.15 -8.19
CA LEU A 375 6.98 11.55 -8.17
C LEU A 375 6.38 11.52 -6.75
N MET A 376 7.00 10.80 -5.80
CA MET A 376 6.58 10.71 -4.41
C MET A 376 6.34 12.05 -3.69
N PRO A 377 7.05 13.14 -4.00
CA PRO A 377 6.76 14.45 -3.40
C PRO A 377 5.35 14.98 -3.71
N LEU A 378 4.64 14.42 -4.70
CA LEU A 378 3.21 14.73 -4.94
C LEU A 378 2.29 14.16 -3.85
N LEU A 379 2.73 13.14 -3.11
CA LEU A 379 1.90 12.45 -2.12
C LEU A 379 1.70 13.25 -0.84
N ALA A 380 2.68 14.10 -0.50
CA ALA A 380 2.60 14.97 0.67
C ALA A 380 1.84 16.24 0.31
N VAL A 381 0.52 16.15 0.39
CA VAL A 381 -0.44 17.23 0.20
C VAL A 381 -1.51 17.12 1.27
N GLU A 382 -1.99 18.26 1.78
CA GLU A 382 -3.17 18.39 2.62
C GLU A 382 -3.86 19.72 2.34
N THR A 383 -5.20 19.71 2.39
CA THR A 383 -6.03 20.91 2.26
C THR A 383 -6.83 21.17 3.53
N ILE A 384 -6.64 22.35 4.11
CA ILE A 384 -7.31 22.76 5.34
C ILE A 384 -8.30 23.87 5.02
N GLN A 385 -9.57 23.67 5.41
CA GLN A 385 -10.60 24.71 5.30
C GLN A 385 -10.34 25.82 6.32
N TRP A 386 -10.47 27.08 5.90
CA TRP A 386 -10.23 28.21 6.78
C TRP A 386 -11.16 28.22 8.01
N GLN A 387 -12.42 27.81 7.84
CA GLN A 387 -13.39 27.74 8.92
C GLN A 387 -12.97 26.75 10.03
N LEU A 388 -12.22 25.70 9.68
CA LEU A 388 -11.67 24.75 10.65
C LEU A 388 -10.50 25.39 11.42
N ILE A 389 -9.68 26.21 10.78
CA ILE A 389 -8.59 26.95 11.43
C ILE A 389 -9.16 28.01 12.38
N ASP A 390 -10.21 28.72 11.97
CA ASP A 390 -10.86 29.74 12.81
C ASP A 390 -11.49 29.15 14.09
N GLN A 391 -11.87 27.88 14.07
CA GLN A 391 -12.37 27.15 15.24
C GLN A 391 -11.25 26.68 16.19
N LEU A 392 -9.98 26.84 15.81
CA LEU A 392 -8.80 26.37 16.54
C LEU A 392 -7.82 27.53 16.79
N PRO A 393 -8.13 28.45 17.74
CA PRO A 393 -7.39 29.70 17.90
C PRO A 393 -5.94 29.51 18.35
N GLY A 394 -5.63 28.45 19.10
CA GLY A 394 -4.26 28.12 19.52
C GLY A 394 -3.41 27.62 18.35
N PHE A 395 -3.98 26.80 17.47
CA PHE A 395 -3.33 26.37 16.23
C PHE A 395 -3.14 27.56 15.27
N LYS A 396 -4.20 28.36 15.06
CA LYS A 396 -4.18 29.54 14.19
C LYS A 396 -3.09 30.53 14.59
N SER A 397 -3.04 30.92 15.86
CA SER A 397 -2.07 31.91 16.35
C SER A 397 -0.62 31.45 16.18
N ARG A 398 -0.32 30.17 16.44
CA ARG A 398 1.04 29.62 16.24
C ARG A 398 1.41 29.52 14.78
N LEU A 399 0.46 29.13 13.94
CA LEU A 399 0.64 29.06 12.50
C LEU A 399 0.94 30.44 11.92
N GLU A 400 0.15 31.45 12.27
CA GLU A 400 0.39 32.85 11.88
C GLU A 400 1.73 33.37 12.40
N TRP A 401 2.08 33.04 13.66
CA TRP A 401 3.39 33.37 14.22
C TRP A 401 4.52 32.77 13.40
N TYR A 402 4.44 31.48 13.06
CA TYR A 402 5.49 30.79 12.30
C TYR A 402 5.66 31.40 10.91
N LEU A 403 4.54 31.65 10.22
CA LEU A 403 4.56 32.25 8.90
C LEU A 403 5.13 33.68 8.89
N ALA A 404 4.88 34.46 9.95
CA ALA A 404 5.42 35.81 10.09
C ALA A 404 6.91 35.83 10.46
N HIS A 405 7.37 34.90 11.32
CA HIS A 405 8.74 34.93 11.87
C HIS A 405 9.73 34.02 11.13
N ARG A 406 9.24 33.13 10.26
CA ARG A 406 10.08 32.24 9.42
C ARG A 406 9.76 32.45 7.93
N PRO A 407 10.00 33.63 7.35
CA PRO A 407 9.56 33.97 5.99
C PRO A 407 10.13 33.04 4.90
N GLN A 408 11.34 32.53 5.06
CA GLN A 408 11.93 31.56 4.13
C GLN A 408 11.17 30.22 4.15
N GLN A 409 10.79 29.70 5.32
CA GLN A 409 9.98 28.49 5.43
C GLN A 409 8.51 28.75 5.07
N ALA A 410 7.99 29.93 5.41
CA ALA A 410 6.67 30.38 5.00
C ALA A 410 6.55 30.45 3.48
N SER A 411 7.64 30.80 2.78
CA SER A 411 7.71 30.79 1.32
C SER A 411 7.54 29.39 0.72
N LEU A 412 7.64 28.31 1.52
CA LEU A 412 7.35 26.92 1.14
C LEU A 412 5.87 26.56 1.27
N VAL A 413 5.09 27.32 2.03
CA VAL A 413 3.63 27.18 2.12
C VAL A 413 2.98 27.96 0.98
N SER A 414 2.01 27.35 0.29
CA SER A 414 1.38 28.03 -0.85
C SER A 414 0.49 29.15 -0.42
N ARG A 415 0.89 30.37 -0.82
CA ARG A 415 0.06 31.57 -0.85
C ARG A 415 -0.90 31.56 0.33
N TRP A 416 -0.34 31.47 1.55
CA TRP A 416 -1.15 31.28 2.76
C TRP A 416 -2.20 32.39 2.93
N GLN A 417 -1.93 33.56 2.33
CA GLN A 417 -2.82 34.71 2.33
C GLN A 417 -3.81 34.71 1.15
N GLU A 418 -3.63 33.86 0.13
CA GLU A 418 -4.57 33.69 -0.98
C GLU A 418 -5.40 32.41 -0.78
N PRO A 419 -6.71 32.53 -0.50
CA PRO A 419 -7.60 31.37 -0.41
C PRO A 419 -7.67 30.62 -1.74
N GLY A 420 -7.61 29.29 -1.70
CA GLY A 420 -8.02 28.43 -2.82
C GLY A 420 -9.54 28.34 -2.92
N MET A 421 -10.05 27.38 -3.70
CA MET A 421 -11.49 27.12 -3.74
C MET A 421 -12.03 26.89 -2.32
N HIS A 422 -13.21 27.47 -2.03
CA HIS A 422 -13.86 27.39 -0.72
C HIS A 422 -12.98 27.84 0.47
N GLU A 423 -12.11 28.84 0.27
CA GLU A 423 -11.21 29.37 1.30
C GLU A 423 -10.20 28.36 1.84
N THR A 424 -9.88 27.31 1.07
CA THR A 424 -8.92 26.30 1.48
C THR A 424 -7.48 26.83 1.48
N ARG A 425 -6.65 26.27 2.36
CA ARG A 425 -5.19 26.47 2.41
C ARG A 425 -4.49 25.19 1.99
N LEU A 426 -3.46 25.32 1.15
CA LEU A 426 -2.67 24.20 0.64
C LEU A 426 -1.34 24.08 1.39
N VAL A 427 -1.11 22.90 1.95
CA VAL A 427 0.18 22.51 2.51
C VAL A 427 0.68 21.31 1.70
N ALA A 428 1.73 21.50 0.89
CA ALA A 428 2.24 20.47 0.00
C ALA A 428 3.74 20.62 -0.29
N LEU A 429 4.46 19.50 -0.47
CA LEU A 429 5.90 19.53 -0.79
C LEU A 429 6.16 20.12 -2.19
N THR A 430 5.29 19.79 -3.14
CA THR A 430 5.37 20.24 -4.53
C THR A 430 4.12 21.01 -4.94
N ARG A 431 4.32 22.15 -5.61
CA ARG A 431 3.24 23.04 -6.03
C ARG A 431 3.65 23.92 -7.21
N GLY A 432 2.67 24.55 -7.84
CA GLY A 432 2.89 25.51 -8.93
C GLY A 432 3.74 24.92 -10.06
N HIS A 433 4.91 25.52 -10.31
CA HIS A 433 5.82 25.13 -11.38
C HIS A 433 6.34 23.69 -11.23
N ARG A 434 6.94 23.32 -10.08
CA ARG A 434 7.49 21.97 -9.87
C ARG A 434 6.42 20.89 -10.04
N MET A 435 5.21 21.12 -9.54
CA MET A 435 4.07 20.22 -9.75
C MET A 435 3.73 20.07 -11.24
N LYS A 436 3.70 21.14 -12.02
CA LYS A 436 3.48 21.06 -13.48
C LYS A 436 4.59 20.26 -14.17
N CYS A 437 5.85 20.43 -13.78
CA CYS A 437 6.97 19.67 -14.35
C CYS A 437 6.87 18.17 -14.06
N LEU A 438 6.52 17.80 -12.82
CA LEU A 438 6.27 16.41 -12.44
C LEU A 438 5.08 15.82 -13.20
N LEU A 439 3.95 16.54 -13.25
CA LEU A 439 2.75 16.07 -13.96
C LEU A 439 2.98 15.92 -15.47
N ARG A 440 3.77 16.83 -16.08
CA ARG A 440 4.16 16.71 -17.49
C ARG A 440 4.84 15.38 -17.77
N ARG A 441 5.76 14.92 -16.92
CA ARG A 441 6.43 13.62 -17.10
C ARG A 441 5.53 12.44 -16.69
N MET A 442 4.83 12.56 -15.57
CA MET A 442 3.94 11.51 -15.06
C MET A 442 2.86 11.14 -16.09
N LEU A 443 2.35 12.12 -16.83
CA LEU A 443 1.26 11.97 -17.79
C LEU A 443 1.74 11.76 -19.23
N ASP A 444 3.04 11.56 -19.44
CA ASP A 444 3.63 11.30 -20.75
C ASP A 444 3.62 9.78 -21.07
N PRO A 445 2.99 9.35 -22.18
CA PRO A 445 2.97 7.95 -22.61
C PRO A 445 4.34 7.32 -22.86
N ASP A 446 5.31 8.12 -23.28
CA ASP A 446 6.69 7.70 -23.56
C ASP A 446 7.57 7.70 -22.29
N GLU A 447 7.01 8.16 -21.17
CA GLU A 447 7.62 8.09 -19.85
C GLU A 447 6.78 7.19 -18.92
N PHE A 448 5.98 7.78 -18.04
CA PHE A 448 5.31 7.09 -16.94
C PHE A 448 3.88 6.63 -17.25
N LEU A 449 3.16 7.28 -18.17
CA LEU A 449 1.74 7.01 -18.38
C LEU A 449 1.54 5.74 -19.22
N SER A 450 1.09 4.67 -18.57
CA SER A 450 0.62 3.45 -19.22
C SER A 450 -0.88 3.54 -19.50
N ASP A 451 -1.34 2.72 -20.45
CA ASP A 451 -2.76 2.41 -20.66
C ASP A 451 -3.46 1.80 -19.44
N TYR A 452 -2.67 1.40 -18.43
CA TYR A 452 -3.11 0.67 -17.25
C TYR A 452 -2.78 1.38 -15.93
N GLY A 453 -2.14 2.56 -15.95
CA GLY A 453 -1.76 3.31 -14.75
C GLY A 453 -0.42 4.05 -14.92
N ILE A 454 0.20 4.43 -13.83
CA ILE A 454 1.54 5.04 -13.76
C ILE A 454 2.57 3.92 -13.55
N ARG A 455 3.58 3.88 -14.42
CA ARG A 455 4.72 2.96 -14.35
C ARG A 455 5.63 3.30 -13.18
N SER A 456 6.26 2.30 -12.58
CA SER A 456 7.21 2.47 -11.48
C SER A 456 8.56 3.08 -11.92
N VAL A 457 8.98 2.84 -13.16
CA VAL A 457 10.10 3.51 -13.83
C VAL A 457 9.67 4.02 -15.20
N SER A 458 10.17 5.17 -15.58
CA SER A 458 9.91 5.77 -16.88
C SER A 458 10.37 4.86 -18.03
N LYS A 459 9.51 4.74 -19.04
CA LYS A 459 9.80 4.07 -20.30
C LYS A 459 10.95 4.72 -21.09
N TYR A 460 11.30 5.98 -20.80
CA TYR A 460 12.49 6.65 -21.32
C TYR A 460 13.77 5.81 -21.15
N HIS A 461 13.88 5.11 -20.02
CA HIS A 461 15.07 4.31 -19.71
C HIS A 461 15.24 3.07 -20.59
N ARG A 462 14.23 2.65 -21.34
CA ARG A 462 14.36 1.56 -22.32
C ARG A 462 15.44 1.86 -23.35
N ASP A 463 15.43 3.09 -23.86
CA ASP A 463 16.35 3.56 -24.91
C ASP A 463 17.54 4.33 -24.29
N HIS A 464 17.42 4.76 -23.03
CA HIS A 464 18.42 5.52 -22.28
C HIS A 464 18.66 4.94 -20.88
N PRO A 465 19.22 3.72 -20.76
CA PRO A 465 19.44 3.09 -19.47
C PRO A 465 20.38 3.94 -18.60
N TYR A 466 20.03 4.11 -17.33
CA TYR A 466 20.90 4.82 -16.40
C TYR A 466 22.07 3.91 -16.01
N ARG A 467 23.29 4.42 -16.13
CA ARG A 467 24.54 3.68 -15.88
C ARG A 467 25.37 4.43 -14.86
N LEU A 468 25.83 3.72 -13.84
CA LEU A 468 26.73 4.26 -12.83
C LEU A 468 27.87 3.28 -12.57
N THR A 469 29.11 3.73 -12.72
CA THR A 469 30.29 2.94 -12.36
C THR A 469 30.67 3.24 -10.92
N VAL A 470 30.56 2.24 -10.05
CA VAL A 470 31.00 2.32 -8.65
C VAL A 470 32.01 1.20 -8.41
N ARG A 471 33.22 1.56 -7.99
CA ARG A 471 34.30 0.60 -7.64
C ARG A 471 34.65 -0.39 -8.77
N GLY A 472 34.57 0.07 -10.03
CA GLY A 472 34.88 -0.75 -11.20
C GLY A 472 33.73 -1.68 -11.64
N GLU A 473 32.61 -1.72 -10.90
CA GLU A 473 31.40 -2.40 -11.32
C GLU A 473 30.43 -1.40 -11.97
N GLU A 474 29.88 -1.78 -13.12
CA GLU A 474 28.78 -1.03 -13.74
C GLU A 474 27.46 -1.49 -13.14
N LYS A 475 26.70 -0.55 -12.57
CA LYS A 475 25.31 -0.74 -12.16
C LYS A 475 24.41 -0.10 -13.21
N ILE A 476 23.40 -0.86 -13.66
CA ILE A 476 22.47 -0.43 -14.71
C ILE A 476 21.05 -0.48 -14.17
N VAL A 477 20.30 0.60 -14.41
CA VAL A 477 18.84 0.63 -14.24
C VAL A 477 18.21 0.86 -15.61
N ASN A 478 17.39 -0.10 -16.02
CA ASN A 478 16.67 -0.10 -17.29
C ASN A 478 15.16 -0.14 -17.05
N TYR A 479 14.37 0.18 -18.08
CA TYR A 479 12.93 -0.05 -18.07
C TYR A 479 12.63 -1.53 -18.34
N GLU A 480 11.96 -2.17 -17.38
CA GLU A 480 11.60 -3.58 -17.36
C GLU A 480 10.09 -3.69 -17.09
N PRO A 481 9.23 -3.78 -18.12
CA PRO A 481 7.78 -3.71 -17.93
C PRO A 481 7.17 -4.93 -17.25
N ALA A 482 7.91 -6.03 -17.07
CA ALA A 482 7.43 -7.31 -16.57
C ALA A 482 8.23 -7.76 -15.33
N GLU A 483 8.58 -9.05 -15.21
CA GLU A 483 9.47 -9.55 -14.16
C GLU A 483 10.86 -8.92 -14.22
N SER A 484 11.57 -8.88 -13.09
CA SER A 484 12.88 -8.28 -12.99
C SER A 484 13.91 -9.11 -13.78
N GLN A 485 14.78 -8.42 -14.52
CA GLN A 485 15.91 -9.04 -15.22
C GLN A 485 17.11 -9.28 -14.28
N THR A 486 17.03 -8.79 -13.04
CA THR A 486 18.06 -8.95 -12.01
C THR A 486 17.53 -9.73 -10.80
N GLY A 487 18.41 -10.47 -10.12
CA GLY A 487 18.07 -11.22 -8.91
C GLY A 487 18.02 -10.39 -7.62
N ILE A 488 18.09 -9.05 -7.71
CA ILE A 488 17.98 -8.18 -6.53
C ILE A 488 16.61 -8.41 -5.89
N PHE A 489 16.59 -8.80 -4.61
CA PHE A 489 15.38 -9.22 -3.87
C PHE A 489 14.58 -10.37 -4.51
N GLY A 490 15.26 -11.35 -5.13
CA GLY A 490 14.63 -12.63 -5.53
C GLY A 490 14.01 -12.67 -6.92
N GLY A 491 13.98 -11.54 -7.66
CA GLY A 491 13.69 -11.49 -9.10
C GLY A 491 12.22 -11.61 -9.53
N ASN A 492 11.34 -12.16 -8.69
CA ASN A 492 9.90 -12.29 -9.01
C ASN A 492 9.09 -10.99 -8.82
N SER A 493 9.55 -10.07 -7.98
CA SER A 493 8.96 -8.73 -7.81
C SER A 493 9.76 -7.69 -8.60
N ASN A 494 9.08 -6.71 -9.20
CA ASN A 494 9.74 -5.69 -10.01
C ASN A 494 9.11 -4.30 -9.92
N TRP A 495 9.91 -3.34 -9.45
CA TRP A 495 9.61 -1.91 -9.42
C TRP A 495 10.29 -1.11 -10.54
N ARG A 496 10.85 -1.77 -11.57
CA ARG A 496 11.56 -1.12 -12.69
C ARG A 496 10.72 -0.92 -13.95
N GLY A 497 9.42 -0.74 -13.82
CA GLY A 497 8.55 -0.51 -14.97
C GLY A 497 7.09 -0.93 -14.84
N PRO A 498 6.74 -1.97 -14.06
CA PRO A 498 5.34 -2.37 -13.89
C PRO A 498 4.49 -1.33 -13.17
N VAL A 499 3.17 -1.50 -13.26
CA VAL A 499 2.14 -0.72 -12.58
C VAL A 499 1.75 -1.40 -11.27
N TRP A 500 1.81 -0.63 -10.18
CA TRP A 500 1.48 -1.08 -8.83
C TRP A 500 0.32 -0.26 -8.26
N PHE A 501 -0.65 -0.95 -7.66
CA PHE A 501 -1.87 -0.33 -7.09
C PHE A 501 -1.60 0.67 -5.96
N PRO A 502 -0.73 0.38 -4.96
CA PRO A 502 -0.53 1.26 -3.81
C PRO A 502 -0.18 2.69 -4.18
N ILE A 503 0.88 2.88 -4.98
CA ILE A 503 1.36 4.23 -5.34
C ILE A 503 0.42 4.91 -6.33
N ASN A 504 -0.16 4.17 -7.28
CA ASN A 504 -1.16 4.72 -8.20
C ASN A 504 -2.40 5.24 -7.45
N TYR A 505 -2.87 4.49 -6.45
CA TYR A 505 -4.02 4.89 -5.63
C TYR A 505 -3.71 6.16 -4.83
N LEU A 506 -2.52 6.24 -4.22
CA LEU A 506 -2.09 7.45 -3.50
C LEU A 506 -1.96 8.66 -4.44
N LEU A 507 -1.39 8.49 -5.64
CA LEU A 507 -1.32 9.56 -6.64
C LEU A 507 -2.71 10.05 -7.05
N ILE A 508 -3.68 9.14 -7.23
CA ILE A 508 -5.08 9.49 -7.50
C ILE A 508 -5.66 10.33 -6.36
N GLU A 509 -5.48 9.93 -5.09
CA GLU A 509 -5.97 10.70 -3.95
C GLU A 509 -5.28 12.07 -3.84
N SER A 510 -3.97 12.15 -4.07
CA SER A 510 -3.24 13.42 -4.07
C SER A 510 -3.72 14.38 -5.15
N LEU A 511 -3.97 13.89 -6.37
CA LEU A 511 -4.56 14.70 -7.44
C LEU A 511 -5.95 15.25 -7.07
N GLN A 512 -6.77 14.45 -6.38
CA GLN A 512 -8.08 14.88 -5.87
C GLN A 512 -7.92 15.98 -4.80
N GLN A 513 -6.93 15.86 -3.91
CA GLN A 513 -6.63 16.90 -2.91
C GLN A 513 -6.12 18.19 -3.55
N PHE A 514 -5.19 18.10 -4.50
CA PHE A 514 -4.73 19.28 -5.25
C PHE A 514 -5.90 19.94 -5.99
N HIS A 515 -6.79 19.16 -6.61
CA HIS A 515 -7.99 19.69 -7.25
C HIS A 515 -8.90 20.42 -6.25
N HIS A 516 -9.07 19.90 -5.03
CA HIS A 516 -9.88 20.55 -4.00
C HIS A 516 -9.40 21.97 -3.67
N TYR A 517 -8.10 22.23 -3.79
CA TYR A 517 -7.53 23.57 -3.65
C TYR A 517 -7.59 24.40 -4.93
N TYR A 518 -7.10 23.86 -6.05
CA TYR A 518 -6.91 24.62 -7.29
C TYR A 518 -8.19 24.79 -8.14
N GLY A 519 -9.18 23.90 -7.99
CA GLY A 519 -10.41 23.92 -8.77
C GLY A 519 -10.26 23.59 -10.25
N ASP A 520 -11.24 24.04 -11.03
CA ASP A 520 -11.39 23.73 -12.46
C ASP A 520 -10.47 24.56 -13.38
N ASP A 521 -9.90 25.65 -12.84
CA ASP A 521 -9.02 26.57 -13.59
C ASP A 521 -7.62 25.97 -13.80
N PHE A 522 -7.18 25.10 -12.90
CA PHE A 522 -5.89 24.44 -13.03
C PHE A 522 -6.00 23.20 -13.89
N LYS A 523 -5.51 23.32 -15.13
CA LYS A 523 -5.47 22.22 -16.10
C LYS A 523 -4.05 21.86 -16.50
N VAL A 524 -3.86 20.58 -16.77
CA VAL A 524 -2.62 20.00 -17.28
C VAL A 524 -2.93 19.16 -18.51
N GLU A 525 -1.95 19.01 -19.39
CA GLU A 525 -2.09 18.17 -20.58
C GLU A 525 -2.12 16.69 -20.17
N CYS A 526 -3.11 15.94 -20.64
CA CYS A 526 -3.27 14.52 -20.32
C CYS A 526 -3.97 13.76 -21.46
N PRO A 527 -3.24 12.87 -22.17
CA PRO A 527 -1.79 12.62 -22.06
C PRO A 527 -0.94 13.83 -22.45
N THR A 528 0.28 13.93 -21.94
CA THR A 528 1.27 14.93 -22.39
C THR A 528 1.51 14.79 -23.90
N GLY A 529 1.61 15.90 -24.61
CA GLY A 529 1.75 15.95 -26.08
C GLY A 529 0.47 15.72 -26.88
N SER A 530 -0.69 15.51 -26.24
CA SER A 530 -1.97 15.25 -26.92
C SER A 530 -2.77 16.50 -27.33
N GLY A 531 -2.42 17.67 -26.82
CA GLY A 531 -3.20 18.90 -26.89
C GLY A 531 -4.45 18.93 -26.00
N ARG A 532 -4.76 17.83 -25.28
CA ARG A 532 -5.95 17.73 -24.41
C ARG A 532 -5.61 18.15 -22.99
N TYR A 533 -6.23 19.23 -22.53
CA TYR A 533 -6.07 19.74 -21.16
C TYR A 533 -7.22 19.30 -20.25
N LEU A 534 -6.87 18.66 -19.14
CA LEU A 534 -7.79 18.14 -18.14
C LEU A 534 -7.55 18.82 -16.79
N THR A 535 -8.61 18.99 -16.02
CA THR A 535 -8.51 19.33 -14.59
C THR A 535 -7.84 18.19 -13.83
N LEU A 536 -7.29 18.47 -12.64
CA LEU A 536 -6.66 17.44 -11.81
C LEU A 536 -7.64 16.34 -11.38
N LYS A 537 -8.93 16.66 -11.20
CA LYS A 537 -9.98 15.66 -10.98
C LYS A 537 -10.17 14.75 -12.19
N GLU A 538 -10.26 15.30 -13.39
CA GLU A 538 -10.41 14.51 -14.61
C GLU A 538 -9.19 13.62 -14.86
N VAL A 539 -7.98 14.08 -14.50
CA VAL A 539 -6.77 13.25 -14.51
C VAL A 539 -6.88 12.10 -13.49
N ALA A 540 -7.34 12.37 -12.27
CA ALA A 540 -7.54 11.33 -11.26
C ALA A 540 -8.59 10.29 -11.73
N ASP A 541 -9.66 10.74 -12.39
CA ASP A 541 -10.70 9.88 -12.98
C ASP A 541 -10.13 9.06 -14.16
N GLU A 542 -9.26 9.64 -15.00
CA GLU A 542 -8.55 8.93 -16.07
C GLU A 542 -7.68 7.80 -15.52
N LEU A 543 -6.85 8.08 -14.51
CA LEU A 543 -5.98 7.08 -13.88
C LEU A 543 -6.78 5.98 -13.20
N SER A 544 -7.87 6.33 -12.49
CA SER A 544 -8.78 5.36 -11.88
C SER A 544 -9.36 4.40 -12.92
N ASN A 545 -9.84 4.95 -14.05
CA ASN A 545 -10.39 4.14 -15.14
C ASN A 545 -9.33 3.27 -15.83
N ARG A 546 -8.07 3.72 -15.94
CA ARG A 546 -6.96 2.91 -16.47
C ARG A 546 -6.65 1.69 -15.60
N LEU A 547 -6.68 1.84 -14.29
CA LEU A 547 -6.51 0.72 -13.36
C LEU A 547 -7.70 -0.25 -13.46
N ILE A 548 -8.94 0.26 -13.48
CA ILE A 548 -10.14 -0.61 -13.58
C ILE A 548 -10.16 -1.38 -14.91
N LYS A 549 -9.66 -0.78 -16.00
CA LYS A 549 -9.55 -1.39 -17.34
C LYS A 549 -8.80 -2.72 -17.34
N LEU A 550 -7.96 -3.00 -16.35
CA LEU A 550 -7.23 -4.27 -16.22
C LEU A 550 -8.14 -5.51 -16.21
N TRP A 551 -9.37 -5.39 -15.70
CA TRP A 551 -10.35 -6.48 -15.60
C TRP A 551 -11.48 -6.43 -16.63
N LEU A 552 -11.61 -5.33 -17.36
CA LEU A 552 -12.66 -5.17 -18.37
C LEU A 552 -12.29 -5.90 -19.65
N ARG A 553 -13.31 -6.39 -20.35
CA ARG A 553 -13.12 -6.94 -21.69
C ARG A 553 -12.81 -5.82 -22.68
N ASN A 554 -11.76 -6.01 -23.48
CA ASN A 554 -11.50 -5.16 -24.63
C ASN A 554 -12.40 -5.53 -25.82
N GLN A 555 -12.26 -4.83 -26.95
CA GLN A 555 -12.97 -5.11 -28.20
C GLN A 555 -12.80 -6.56 -28.71
N LYS A 556 -11.70 -7.23 -28.35
CA LYS A 556 -11.43 -8.64 -28.69
C LYS A 556 -12.01 -9.63 -27.67
N GLY A 557 -12.71 -9.13 -26.64
CA GLY A 557 -13.26 -9.93 -25.55
C GLY A 557 -12.23 -10.37 -24.50
N GLU A 558 -10.97 -9.93 -24.61
CA GLU A 558 -9.86 -10.28 -23.73
C GLU A 558 -9.81 -9.36 -22.51
N ARG A 559 -9.32 -9.89 -21.39
CA ARG A 559 -9.07 -9.09 -20.18
C ARG A 559 -7.56 -8.93 -19.98
N PRO A 560 -7.04 -7.70 -19.82
CA PRO A 560 -5.60 -7.47 -19.70
C PRO A 560 -4.89 -8.33 -18.66
N PHE A 561 -5.48 -8.49 -17.46
CA PHE A 561 -4.83 -9.26 -16.38
C PHE A 561 -4.46 -10.70 -16.78
N LEU A 562 -5.19 -11.32 -17.73
CA LEU A 562 -4.93 -12.71 -18.17
C LEU A 562 -3.74 -12.86 -19.12
N ARG A 563 -3.19 -11.77 -19.66
CA ARG A 563 -2.23 -11.83 -20.77
C ARG A 563 -0.95 -12.61 -20.43
N ALA A 564 -0.46 -12.50 -19.20
CA ALA A 564 0.72 -13.24 -18.74
C ALA A 564 0.39 -14.66 -18.25
N SER A 565 -0.89 -14.95 -17.98
CA SER A 565 -1.34 -16.24 -17.41
C SER A 565 -2.23 -17.05 -18.36
N ALA A 566 -2.21 -16.75 -19.66
CA ALA A 566 -3.07 -17.38 -20.66
C ALA A 566 -2.93 -18.92 -20.70
N GLY A 567 -1.75 -19.46 -20.37
CA GLY A 567 -1.51 -20.91 -20.29
C GLY A 567 -2.12 -21.59 -19.07
N ALA A 568 -2.45 -20.85 -18.01
CA ALA A 568 -3.08 -21.36 -16.79
C ALA A 568 -4.61 -21.19 -16.79
N PHE A 569 -5.13 -20.30 -17.62
CA PHE A 569 -6.56 -19.99 -17.68
C PHE A 569 -7.38 -21.12 -18.31
N ASN A 570 -8.38 -21.61 -17.58
CA ASN A 570 -9.33 -22.59 -18.08
C ASN A 570 -10.71 -21.94 -18.29
N SER A 571 -11.13 -21.76 -19.55
CA SER A 571 -12.39 -21.09 -19.88
C SER A 571 -13.64 -21.77 -19.31
N GLN A 572 -13.59 -23.07 -19.01
CA GLN A 572 -14.73 -23.81 -18.45
C GLN A 572 -14.97 -23.45 -16.97
N THR A 573 -13.91 -23.13 -16.22
CA THR A 573 -13.98 -22.85 -14.78
C THR A 573 -13.80 -21.37 -14.45
N ASP A 574 -12.99 -20.66 -15.23
CA ASP A 574 -12.43 -19.37 -14.83
C ASP A 574 -13.08 -18.18 -15.56
N SER A 575 -13.99 -18.44 -16.50
CA SER A 575 -14.61 -17.37 -17.32
C SER A 575 -15.32 -16.27 -16.53
N LYS A 576 -15.75 -16.57 -15.29
CA LYS A 576 -16.39 -15.64 -14.36
C LYS A 576 -15.49 -15.20 -13.21
N LEU A 577 -14.26 -15.71 -13.12
CA LEU A 577 -13.31 -15.39 -12.06
C LEU A 577 -12.41 -14.22 -12.49
N TYR A 578 -12.21 -13.27 -11.58
CA TYR A 578 -11.22 -12.21 -11.72
C TYR A 578 -10.03 -12.55 -10.86
N TRP A 579 -8.84 -12.62 -11.46
CA TRP A 579 -7.59 -12.82 -10.73
C TRP A 579 -7.02 -11.45 -10.36
N PHE A 580 -6.43 -11.37 -9.18
CA PHE A 580 -5.87 -10.15 -8.65
C PHE A 580 -4.39 -10.41 -8.41
N HIS A 581 -3.59 -9.69 -9.18
CA HIS A 581 -2.17 -9.90 -9.24
C HIS A 581 -1.41 -8.91 -8.37
N GLU A 582 -0.17 -9.26 -8.03
CA GLU A 582 0.73 -8.41 -7.27
C GLU A 582 0.96 -7.06 -7.94
N TYR A 583 1.27 -7.12 -9.22
CA TYR A 583 1.50 -5.98 -10.08
C TYR A 583 1.13 -6.30 -11.53
N PHE A 584 1.17 -5.29 -12.39
CA PHE A 584 0.72 -5.42 -13.78
C PHE A 584 1.78 -4.92 -14.74
N ASN A 585 1.93 -5.62 -15.86
CA ASN A 585 2.89 -5.27 -16.89
C ASN A 585 2.69 -3.81 -17.36
N GLY A 586 3.78 -3.04 -17.37
CA GLY A 586 3.75 -1.60 -17.66
C GLY A 586 3.31 -1.22 -19.08
N ASP A 587 3.34 -2.15 -20.02
CA ASP A 587 3.00 -1.92 -21.43
C ASP A 587 1.70 -2.61 -21.86
N ASN A 588 1.42 -3.81 -21.34
CA ASN A 588 0.25 -4.59 -21.75
C ASN A 588 -0.73 -4.96 -20.61
N GLY A 589 -0.47 -4.57 -19.37
CA GLY A 589 -1.41 -4.81 -18.26
C GLY A 589 -1.63 -6.29 -17.91
N GLY A 590 -0.79 -7.21 -18.39
CA GLY A 590 -0.76 -8.60 -17.92
C GLY A 590 -0.51 -8.65 -16.42
N GLY A 591 -1.26 -9.48 -15.69
CA GLY A 591 -1.08 -9.67 -14.26
C GLY A 591 0.14 -10.53 -13.96
N LEU A 592 1.01 -10.06 -13.05
CA LEU A 592 2.31 -10.63 -12.73
C LEU A 592 2.49 -10.77 -11.22
N GLY A 593 3.48 -11.55 -10.79
CA GLY A 593 3.67 -11.92 -9.39
C GLY A 593 2.52 -12.79 -8.86
N ALA A 594 2.30 -12.75 -7.55
CA ALA A 594 1.27 -13.55 -6.88
C ALA A 594 -0.11 -13.33 -7.51
N SER A 595 -0.80 -14.41 -7.91
CA SER A 595 -2.05 -14.33 -8.70
C SER A 595 -3.33 -14.28 -7.87
N HIS A 596 -3.21 -14.40 -6.54
CA HIS A 596 -4.31 -14.26 -5.59
C HIS A 596 -4.03 -13.12 -4.60
N GLN A 597 -3.24 -12.13 -5.03
CA GLN A 597 -2.91 -10.95 -4.24
C GLN A 597 -4.11 -9.99 -4.20
N THR A 598 -5.23 -10.47 -3.66
CA THR A 598 -6.38 -9.67 -3.28
C THR A 598 -6.13 -8.86 -2.00
N GLY A 599 -4.87 -8.61 -1.65
CA GLY A 599 -4.42 -7.62 -0.69
C GLY A 599 -4.60 -6.20 -1.22
N TRP A 600 -3.52 -5.48 -1.52
CA TRP A 600 -3.63 -4.09 -1.99
C TRP A 600 -4.38 -3.96 -3.32
N THR A 601 -4.40 -4.99 -4.18
CA THR A 601 -5.04 -4.88 -5.51
C THR A 601 -6.56 -4.79 -5.37
N ALA A 602 -7.11 -5.18 -4.22
CA ALA A 602 -8.51 -4.97 -3.88
C ALA A 602 -8.90 -3.49 -3.71
N LEU A 603 -7.95 -2.55 -3.70
CA LEU A 603 -8.20 -1.11 -3.84
C LEU A 603 -9.06 -0.78 -5.08
N VAL A 604 -9.05 -1.63 -6.12
CA VAL A 604 -9.96 -1.49 -7.27
C VAL A 604 -11.43 -1.44 -6.84
N ALA A 605 -11.83 -2.13 -5.77
CA ALA A 605 -13.19 -2.08 -5.25
C ALA A 605 -13.59 -0.66 -4.84
N LYS A 606 -12.64 0.08 -4.23
CA LYS A 606 -12.84 1.46 -3.81
C LYS A 606 -12.83 2.42 -5.00
N LEU A 607 -11.97 2.19 -6.00
CA LEU A 607 -11.98 2.97 -7.25
C LEU A 607 -13.30 2.79 -8.00
N ILE A 608 -13.80 1.57 -8.14
CA ILE A 608 -15.11 1.29 -8.76
C ILE A 608 -16.23 1.97 -7.98
N GLN A 609 -16.22 1.88 -6.64
CA GLN A 609 -17.20 2.56 -5.79
C GLN A 609 -17.22 4.07 -6.11
N GLN A 610 -16.05 4.70 -6.07
CA GLN A 610 -15.92 6.15 -6.25
C GLN A 610 -16.35 6.59 -7.66
N GLN A 611 -15.84 5.93 -8.70
CA GLN A 611 -16.15 6.27 -10.09
C GLN A 611 -17.63 5.98 -10.41
N GLY A 612 -18.23 4.97 -9.80
CA GLY A 612 -19.66 4.68 -9.92
C GLY A 612 -20.55 5.73 -9.24
N GLU A 613 -20.17 6.21 -8.06
CA GLU A 613 -20.87 7.28 -7.34
C GLU A 613 -20.84 8.62 -8.12
N PHE A 614 -19.71 8.94 -8.76
CA PHE A 614 -19.54 10.16 -9.54
C PHE A 614 -19.96 10.04 -11.01
N GLY A 615 -20.36 8.84 -11.48
CA GLY A 615 -20.77 8.62 -12.86
C GLY A 615 -19.63 8.77 -13.90
N THR A 616 -18.38 8.53 -13.50
CA THR A 616 -17.18 8.73 -14.31
C THR A 616 -16.57 7.44 -14.87
N LEU A 617 -17.22 6.30 -14.65
CA LEU A 617 -16.84 5.03 -15.25
C LEU A 617 -16.97 5.08 -16.78
N ARG A 618 -15.92 4.65 -17.48
CA ARG A 618 -15.95 4.57 -18.94
C ARG A 618 -16.67 3.31 -19.42
N GLN A 619 -17.41 3.43 -20.51
CA GLN A 619 -17.78 2.24 -21.28
C GLN A 619 -16.51 1.67 -21.93
N PRO A 620 -16.34 0.34 -22.02
CA PRO A 620 -15.25 -0.25 -22.80
C PRO A 620 -15.31 0.33 -24.23
N ARG A 621 -14.24 1.00 -24.67
CA ARG A 621 -14.11 1.43 -26.06
C ARG A 621 -13.59 0.29 -26.92
#